data_AF-H1KHC1-F1
#
_entry.id   AF-H1KHC1-F1
#
_cell.length_a   1.000
_cell.length_b   1.000
_cell.length_c   1.000
_cell.angle_alpha   90.00
_cell.angle_beta   90.00
_cell.angle_gamma   90.00
#
_symmetry.space_group_name_H-M   'P 1'
#
loop_
_entity.id
_entity.type
_entity.pdbx_description
1 polymer ?
#
loop_
_entity_poly.entity_id
_entity_poly.type
_entity_poly.pdbx_seq_one_letter_code
_entity_poly.pdbx_strand_id
1 'polypeptide(L)'
;MRSSPALALLVGLTPLAACQSQTAQVAQPIPIVAELPAVPPLPPGPERDASWMKLAPKAALDPALARATVDFATREPVGTLVETAERRLYLVQPGGKAMRYPVSVGRVLHGPAGPRSTASSNGRTGTRPRT
;
A
#
# COMPACT_ATOMS: atom_id res chain seq x y z
N MET A 1 32.03 37.74 -63.06
CA MET A 1 30.95 38.69 -63.34
C MET A 1 30.27 38.29 -64.66
N ARG A 2 29.17 37.54 -64.59
CA ARG A 2 28.20 37.39 -65.68
C ARG A 2 26.83 37.43 -65.03
N SER A 3 26.06 38.43 -65.43
CA SER A 3 24.91 38.97 -64.73
C SER A 3 23.65 38.68 -65.54
N SER A 4 22.65 38.07 -64.89
CA SER A 4 21.19 38.18 -65.11
C SER A 4 20.65 37.78 -66.52
N PRO A 5 19.31 37.69 -66.79
CA PRO A 5 18.15 38.08 -65.97
C PRO A 5 16.90 37.16 -66.07
N ALA A 6 15.85 37.62 -65.38
CA ALA A 6 14.44 37.60 -65.82
C ALA A 6 13.69 36.25 -65.76
N LEU A 7 12.72 36.12 -64.83
CA LEU A 7 11.34 36.63 -64.91
C LEU A 7 10.41 35.59 -65.53
N ALA A 8 9.65 34.90 -64.69
CA ALA A 8 8.35 34.34 -65.08
C ALA A 8 7.44 34.31 -63.85
N LEU A 9 6.76 35.43 -63.67
CA LEU A 9 5.52 35.57 -62.92
C LEU A 9 4.47 34.69 -63.60
N LEU A 10 3.86 33.74 -62.90
CA LEU A 10 2.59 33.15 -63.33
C LEU A 10 1.67 32.95 -62.13
N VAL A 11 0.78 33.92 -62.01
CA VAL A 11 -0.49 33.90 -61.28
C VAL A 11 -1.31 32.69 -61.74
N GLY A 12 -1.82 31.89 -60.81
CA GLY A 12 -2.60 30.68 -61.13
C GLY A 12 -3.60 30.32 -60.03
N LEU A 13 -4.81 30.81 -60.21
CA LEU A 13 -6.04 30.64 -59.44
C LEU A 13 -6.47 29.15 -59.29
N THR A 14 -6.79 28.72 -58.06
CA THR A 14 -7.83 27.72 -57.63
C THR A 14 -7.81 26.27 -58.17
N PRO A 15 -7.99 25.24 -57.32
CA PRO A 15 -9.32 24.94 -56.78
C PRO A 15 -9.37 24.64 -55.27
N LEU A 16 -10.33 25.30 -54.64
CA LEU A 16 -10.87 25.03 -53.30
C LEU A 16 -11.71 23.74 -53.36
N ALA A 17 -11.09 22.56 -53.53
CA ALA A 17 -11.82 21.29 -53.58
C ALA A 17 -10.91 20.09 -53.30
N ALA A 18 -10.23 20.09 -52.17
CA ALA A 18 -9.78 18.83 -51.58
C ALA A 18 -10.75 18.49 -50.45
N CYS A 19 -11.82 17.76 -50.78
CA CYS A 19 -12.53 16.95 -49.80
C CYS A 19 -11.50 16.04 -49.15
N GLN A 20 -10.99 16.43 -47.98
CA GLN A 20 -10.39 15.53 -47.02
C GLN A 20 -11.50 14.59 -46.57
N SER A 21 -11.74 13.54 -47.34
CA SER A 21 -12.39 12.33 -46.85
C SER A 21 -11.46 11.79 -45.79
N GLN A 22 -11.66 12.26 -44.56
CA GLN A 22 -11.09 11.69 -43.37
C GLN A 22 -11.71 10.30 -43.27
N THR A 23 -11.13 9.33 -44.00
CA THR A 23 -11.33 7.93 -43.69
C THR A 23 -11.01 7.82 -42.21
N ALA A 24 -12.06 7.48 -41.47
CA ALA A 24 -12.02 7.23 -40.05
C ALA A 24 -10.69 6.56 -39.73
N GLN A 25 -9.85 7.26 -38.97
CA GLN A 25 -8.74 6.61 -38.29
C GLN A 25 -9.40 5.61 -37.36
N VAL A 26 -9.59 4.39 -37.86
CA VAL A 26 -9.94 3.23 -37.05
C VAL A 26 -8.93 3.28 -35.93
N ALA A 27 -9.43 3.54 -34.72
CA ALA A 27 -8.65 3.45 -33.51
C ALA A 27 -7.96 2.08 -33.58
N GLN A 28 -6.64 2.12 -33.80
CA GLN A 28 -5.82 0.92 -33.73
C GLN A 28 -6.17 0.31 -32.36
N PRO A 29 -6.68 -0.93 -32.29
CA PRO A 29 -6.93 -1.55 -31.01
C PRO A 29 -5.60 -1.54 -30.27
N ILE A 30 -5.52 -0.76 -29.19
CA ILE A 30 -4.37 -0.77 -28.30
C ILE A 30 -4.23 -2.23 -27.87
N PRO A 31 -3.13 -2.93 -28.17
CA PRO A 31 -2.94 -4.28 -27.68
C PRO A 31 -2.86 -4.19 -26.16
N ILE A 32 -3.94 -4.57 -25.48
CA ILE A 32 -4.06 -4.54 -24.00
C ILE A 32 -3.21 -5.65 -23.35
N VAL A 33 -2.50 -6.44 -24.15
CA VAL A 33 -1.48 -7.37 -23.67
C VAL A 33 -0.13 -6.66 -23.60
N ALA A 34 -0.04 -5.73 -22.64
CA ALA A 34 1.24 -5.48 -22.01
C ALA A 34 1.60 -6.77 -21.27
N GLU A 35 2.51 -7.57 -21.84
CA GLU A 35 3.17 -8.65 -21.14
C GLU A 35 3.76 -8.06 -19.86
N LEU A 36 3.11 -8.34 -18.72
CA LEU A 36 3.66 -7.97 -17.43
C LEU A 36 5.05 -8.58 -17.38
N PRO A 37 6.11 -7.80 -17.07
CA PRO A 37 7.46 -8.36 -17.00
C PRO A 37 7.42 -9.58 -16.09
N ALA A 38 7.92 -10.71 -16.60
CA ALA A 38 7.95 -11.95 -15.85
C ALA A 38 8.61 -11.67 -14.49
N VAL A 39 7.83 -11.76 -13.41
CA VAL A 39 8.35 -11.56 -12.06
C VAL A 39 9.41 -12.64 -11.86
N PRO A 40 10.69 -12.30 -11.71
CA PRO A 40 11.72 -13.30 -11.48
C PRO A 40 11.33 -14.10 -10.24
N PRO A 41 11.47 -15.44 -10.26
CA PRO A 41 11.10 -16.26 -9.11
C PRO A 41 11.85 -15.75 -7.89
N LEU A 42 11.11 -15.17 -6.93
CA LEU A 42 11.67 -14.75 -5.66
C LEU A 42 12.17 -16.02 -4.97
N PRO A 43 13.45 -16.08 -4.53
CA PRO A 43 13.99 -17.29 -3.92
C PRO A 43 13.10 -17.68 -2.73
N PRO A 44 12.44 -18.85 -2.75
CA PRO A 44 11.54 -19.23 -1.67
C PRO A 44 12.37 -19.59 -0.43
N GLY A 45 11.93 -19.10 0.73
CA GLY A 45 12.42 -19.59 2.02
C GLY A 45 13.34 -18.63 2.79
N PRO A 46 13.93 -19.14 3.89
CA PRO A 46 14.61 -18.34 4.89
C PRO A 46 15.92 -17.70 4.38
N GLU A 47 16.60 -18.25 3.37
CA GLU A 47 17.80 -17.63 2.79
C GLU A 47 17.53 -16.22 2.24
N ARG A 48 16.40 -16.04 1.51
CA ARG A 48 16.04 -14.74 0.95
C ARG A 48 15.75 -13.75 2.06
N ASP A 49 14.96 -14.15 3.04
CA ASP A 49 14.58 -13.26 4.14
C ASP A 49 15.81 -12.87 4.98
N ALA A 50 16.76 -13.79 5.19
CA ALA A 50 18.06 -13.50 5.81
C ALA A 50 18.91 -12.54 4.96
N SER A 51 18.90 -12.69 3.64
CA SER A 51 19.61 -11.78 2.74
C SER A 51 19.05 -10.35 2.80
N TRP A 52 17.73 -10.19 2.94
CA TRP A 52 17.11 -8.89 3.13
C TRP A 52 17.32 -8.31 4.53
N MET A 53 17.28 -9.13 5.59
CA MET A 53 17.57 -8.67 6.95
C MET A 53 19.00 -8.13 7.10
N LYS A 54 19.99 -8.66 6.35
CA LYS A 54 21.37 -8.15 6.35
C LYS A 54 21.49 -6.73 5.78
N LEU A 55 20.60 -6.36 4.86
CA LEU A 55 20.56 -5.03 4.25
C LEU A 55 19.82 -4.01 5.14
N ALA A 56 19.06 -4.46 6.13
CA ALA A 56 18.30 -3.58 7.00
C ALA A 56 19.26 -2.72 7.86
N PRO A 57 19.06 -1.39 7.90
CA PRO A 57 19.84 -0.54 8.79
C PRO A 57 19.57 -0.94 10.24
N LYS A 58 20.64 -1.18 11.00
CA LYS A 58 20.55 -1.55 12.41
C LYS A 58 20.26 -0.28 13.22
N ALA A 59 18.98 0.04 13.37
CA ALA A 59 18.56 1.17 14.19
C ALA A 59 18.85 0.86 15.67
N ALA A 60 19.52 1.80 16.35
CA ALA A 60 19.61 1.77 17.81
C ALA A 60 18.21 2.08 18.37
N LEU A 61 17.61 1.11 19.06
CA LEU A 61 16.38 1.34 19.79
C LEU A 61 16.71 2.08 21.08
N ASP A 62 16.04 3.20 21.35
CA ASP A 62 16.08 3.84 22.65
C ASP A 62 15.65 2.81 23.73
N PRO A 63 16.44 2.58 24.79
CA PRO A 63 16.06 1.71 25.90
C PRO A 63 14.68 2.04 26.49
N ALA A 64 14.25 3.31 26.43
CA ALA A 64 12.92 3.72 26.84
C ALA A 64 11.81 3.08 25.98
N LEU A 65 12.06 2.80 24.69
CA LEU A 65 11.13 2.15 23.78
C LEU A 65 11.26 0.61 23.80
N ALA A 66 12.25 0.07 24.51
CA ALA A 66 12.37 -1.37 24.66
C ALA A 66 11.24 -1.93 25.54
N ARG A 67 10.82 -3.17 25.24
CA ARG A 67 10.00 -3.98 26.12
C ARG A 67 10.78 -4.27 27.40
N ALA A 68 10.18 -4.03 28.56
CA ALA A 68 10.80 -4.28 29.85
C ALA A 68 9.79 -4.79 30.89
N THR A 69 10.23 -5.66 31.79
CA THR A 69 9.46 -6.04 32.98
C THR A 69 9.68 -4.98 34.06
N VAL A 70 8.61 -4.46 34.64
CA VAL A 70 8.66 -3.45 35.70
C VAL A 70 7.76 -3.83 36.86
N ASP A 71 8.03 -3.27 38.03
CA ASP A 71 7.09 -3.31 39.15
C ASP A 71 5.82 -2.53 38.79
N PHE A 72 4.67 -3.16 39.00
CA PHE A 72 3.38 -2.60 38.62
C PHE A 72 2.33 -2.97 39.67
N ALA A 73 2.05 -2.03 40.55
CA ALA A 73 1.04 -2.16 41.59
C ALA A 73 -0.34 -1.85 40.99
N THR A 74 -1.13 -2.89 40.74
CA THR A 74 -2.42 -2.81 40.05
C THR A 74 -3.40 -3.75 40.74
N ARG A 75 -4.71 -3.47 40.65
CA ARG A 75 -5.77 -4.34 41.22
C ARG A 75 -6.41 -5.25 40.17
N GLU A 76 -6.03 -5.04 38.92
CA GLU A 76 -6.47 -5.75 37.75
C GLU A 76 -5.90 -7.17 37.75
N PRO A 77 -6.63 -8.15 37.20
CA PRO A 77 -6.18 -9.53 37.17
C PRO A 77 -4.98 -9.71 36.23
N VAL A 78 -4.22 -10.79 36.47
CA VAL A 78 -3.10 -11.19 35.62
C VAL A 78 -3.60 -11.46 34.19
N GLY A 79 -2.86 -10.98 33.19
CA GLY A 79 -3.21 -11.08 31.78
C GLY A 79 -4.04 -9.89 31.25
N THR A 80 -4.45 -8.96 32.12
CA THR A 80 -5.08 -7.71 31.68
C THR A 80 -4.05 -6.77 31.06
N LEU A 81 -4.47 -6.10 29.97
CA LEU A 81 -3.74 -4.99 29.40
C LEU A 81 -4.31 -3.70 29.99
N VAL A 82 -3.44 -2.90 30.61
CA VAL A 82 -3.78 -1.61 31.20
C VAL A 82 -3.09 -0.51 30.41
N GLU A 83 -3.87 0.44 29.91
CA GLU A 83 -3.36 1.67 29.31
C GLU A 83 -3.11 2.72 30.40
N THR A 84 -2.05 3.49 30.24
CA THR A 84 -1.68 4.57 31.17
C THR A 84 -1.50 5.89 30.43
N ALA A 85 -1.55 6.99 31.18
CA ALA A 85 -1.36 8.34 30.66
C ALA A 85 0.00 8.56 29.95
N GLU A 86 1.00 7.73 30.26
CA GLU A 86 2.35 7.78 29.66
C GLU A 86 2.41 7.22 28.23
N ARG A 87 1.27 6.88 27.61
CA ARG A 87 1.18 6.20 26.29
C ARG A 87 1.96 4.88 26.30
N ARG A 88 1.74 4.12 27.37
CA ARG A 88 2.30 2.79 27.57
C ARG A 88 1.19 1.80 27.86
N LEU A 89 1.34 0.61 27.31
CA LEU A 89 0.53 -0.55 27.68
C LEU A 89 1.32 -1.42 28.65
N TYR A 90 0.65 -1.83 29.73
CA TYR A 90 1.18 -2.73 30.73
C TYR A 90 0.40 -4.03 30.68
N LEU A 91 1.08 -5.14 30.40
CA LEU A 91 0.52 -6.48 30.54
C LEU A 91 0.79 -6.97 31.95
N VAL A 92 -0.27 -7.10 32.75
CA VAL A 92 -0.17 -7.50 34.16
C VAL A 92 0.33 -8.94 34.27
N GLN A 93 1.40 -9.13 35.05
CA GLN A 93 2.02 -10.40 35.33
C GLN A 93 1.83 -10.79 36.80
N PRO A 94 1.95 -12.08 37.15
CA PRO A 94 1.94 -12.49 38.55
C PRO A 94 3.11 -11.87 39.32
N GLY A 95 2.97 -11.69 40.63
CA GLY A 95 4.04 -11.18 41.50
C GLY A 95 4.23 -9.65 41.49
N GLY A 96 3.17 -8.90 41.17
CA GLY A 96 3.20 -7.42 41.21
C GLY A 96 4.07 -6.80 40.11
N LYS A 97 4.22 -7.50 38.98
CA LYS A 97 5.03 -7.09 37.84
C LYS A 97 4.13 -6.85 36.63
N ALA A 98 4.63 -6.12 35.65
CA ALA A 98 4.02 -6.03 34.33
C ALA A 98 5.07 -5.92 33.22
N MET A 99 4.71 -6.40 32.03
CA MET A 99 5.49 -6.13 30.82
C MET A 99 5.04 -4.79 30.23
N ARG A 100 5.95 -3.84 30.14
CA ARG A 100 5.74 -2.51 29.56
C ARG A 100 5.97 -2.53 28.05
N TYR A 101 5.05 -1.92 27.31
CA TYR A 101 5.11 -1.73 25.86
C TYR A 101 4.92 -0.25 25.51
N PRO A 102 5.80 0.36 24.69
CA PRO A 102 5.49 1.65 24.07
C PRO A 102 4.30 1.51 23.13
N VAL A 103 3.39 2.48 23.15
CA VAL A 103 2.36 2.62 22.13
C VAL A 103 2.38 4.00 21.51
N SER A 104 2.20 4.06 20.20
CA SER A 104 2.03 5.29 19.46
C SER A 104 0.61 5.30 18.89
N VAL A 105 -0.23 6.21 19.39
CA VAL A 105 -1.56 6.43 18.84
C VAL A 105 -1.45 7.41 17.68
N GLY A 106 -1.78 6.96 16.47
CA GLY A 106 -1.90 7.82 15.30
C GLY A 106 -3.10 8.76 15.44
N ARG A 107 -3.12 9.83 14.63
CA ARG A 107 -4.33 10.66 14.50
C ARG A 107 -5.38 9.83 13.77
N VAL A 108 -6.47 9.50 14.45
CA VAL A 108 -7.60 8.85 13.76
C VAL A 108 -8.29 9.89 12.88
N LEU A 109 -8.54 9.50 11.63
CA LEU A 109 -9.30 10.31 10.68
C LEU A 109 -10.77 9.99 10.94
N HIS A 110 -11.50 10.90 11.58
CA HIS A 110 -12.95 10.74 11.76
C HIS A 110 -13.63 11.05 10.41
N GLY A 111 -13.79 10.03 9.57
CA GLY A 111 -14.55 10.15 8.32
C GLY A 111 -16.07 10.22 8.58
N PRO A 112 -16.86 10.75 7.64
CA PRO A 112 -18.32 10.69 7.74
C PRO A 112 -18.77 9.23 7.83
N ALA A 113 -19.68 8.93 8.75
CA ALA A 113 -20.19 7.59 8.95
C ALA A 113 -20.90 7.10 7.67
N GLY A 114 -20.28 6.14 6.97
CA GLY A 114 -20.93 5.41 5.89
C GLY A 114 -22.04 4.49 6.43
N PRO A 115 -22.98 4.04 5.58
CA PRO A 115 -24.05 3.15 6.00
C PRO A 115 -23.47 1.85 6.61
N ARG A 116 -23.93 1.54 7.82
CA ARG A 116 -23.47 0.39 8.62
C ARG A 116 -24.04 -0.90 8.02
N SER A 117 -23.21 -1.69 7.35
CA SER A 117 -23.60 -3.03 6.89
C SER A 117 -23.59 -3.99 8.07
N THR A 118 -24.76 -4.40 8.55
CA THR A 118 -24.89 -5.46 9.56
C THR A 118 -24.72 -6.81 8.90
N ALA A 119 -23.50 -7.33 8.87
CA ALA A 119 -23.24 -8.71 8.46
C ALA A 119 -23.56 -9.66 9.63
N SER A 120 -24.67 -10.39 9.53
CA SER A 120 -25.00 -11.48 10.45
C SER A 120 -24.20 -12.73 10.07
N SER A 121 -23.21 -13.08 10.88
CA SER A 121 -22.45 -14.32 10.76
C SER A 121 -23.28 -15.48 11.34
N ASN A 122 -24.12 -16.11 10.51
CA ASN A 122 -24.87 -17.29 10.91
C ASN A 122 -23.95 -18.53 10.90
N GLY A 123 -23.63 -19.04 12.10
CA GLY A 123 -22.77 -20.21 12.31
C GLY A 123 -23.42 -21.49 11.79
N ARG A 124 -22.86 -22.05 10.71
CA ARG A 124 -23.21 -23.37 10.21
C ARG A 124 -22.58 -24.43 11.12
N THR A 125 -23.29 -24.80 12.19
CA THR A 125 -22.92 -25.93 13.05
C THR A 125 -23.07 -27.22 12.25
N GLY A 126 -21.95 -27.79 11.81
CA GLY A 126 -21.92 -29.07 11.13
C GLY A 126 -22.28 -30.21 12.07
N THR A 127 -23.42 -30.84 11.84
CA THR A 127 -23.84 -32.08 12.49
C THR A 127 -22.94 -33.22 11.99
N ARG A 128 -22.06 -33.76 12.84
CA ARG A 128 -21.38 -35.03 12.56
C ARG A 128 -22.33 -36.19 12.87
N PRO A 129 -22.53 -37.17 11.97
CA PRO A 129 -23.22 -38.41 12.31
C PRO A 129 -22.36 -39.25 13.25
N ARG A 130 -22.98 -39.74 14.34
CA ARG A 130 -22.41 -40.72 15.26
C ARG A 130 -22.58 -42.11 14.62
N THR A 131 -21.46 -42.75 14.28
CA THR A 131 -21.36 -44.21 14.16
C THR A 131 -21.39 -44.84 15.55
#